data_AF-B6JXS9-F1
#
_entry.id   AF-B6JXS9-F1
#
_cell.length_a   1.000
_cell.length_b   1.000
_cell.length_c   1.000
_cell.angle_alpha   90.00
_cell.angle_beta   90.00
_cell.angle_gamma   90.00
#
_symmetry.space_group_name_H-M   'P 1'
#
loop_
_entity.id
_entity.type
_entity.pdbx_description
1 polymer ?
#
loop_
_entity_poly.entity_id
_entity_poly.type
_entity_poly.pdbx_seq_one_letter_code
_entity_poly.pdbx_strand_id
1 'polypeptide(L)'
;MDWTAIPEDVLIDCAQLTKANSIQGNKMKNVVIIYTPWANLKKTGDMAVGQVSFKNPQLVKRVHVAARENAIINRLMKTRVEKFPDLMAEQIAYDSEKKRKAKAEAIKKAKEEEAIAKERKAASDAYKHAYDDLFNEENMRSTGWDEDDFM
;
A
#
# COMPACT_ATOMS: atom_id res chain seq x y z
N MET A 1 18.82 2.99 -5.08
CA MET A 1 19.32 3.38 -6.43
C MET A 1 19.38 4.89 -6.45
N ASP A 2 20.57 5.49 -6.57
CA ASP A 2 20.70 6.94 -6.70
C ASP A 2 20.44 7.35 -8.16
N TRP A 3 19.63 8.39 -8.38
CA TRP A 3 19.31 8.90 -9.72
C TRP A 3 20.52 9.51 -10.43
N THR A 4 21.58 9.82 -9.67
CA THR A 4 22.82 10.35 -10.23
C THR A 4 23.73 9.27 -10.82
N ALA A 5 23.56 8.00 -10.42
CA ALA A 5 24.45 6.88 -10.73
C ALA A 5 24.01 6.05 -11.95
N ILE A 6 23.09 6.56 -12.77
CA ILE A 6 22.65 5.88 -13.99
C ILE A 6 23.76 5.97 -15.06
N PRO A 7 24.09 4.86 -15.76
CA PRO A 7 25.01 4.86 -16.88
C PRO A 7 24.63 5.87 -17.98
N GLU A 8 25.63 6.51 -18.57
CA GLU A 8 25.43 7.59 -19.55
C GLU A 8 24.82 7.07 -20.86
N ASP A 9 25.17 5.86 -21.28
CA ASP A 9 24.60 5.17 -22.44
C ASP A 9 23.07 4.99 -22.30
N VAL A 10 22.60 4.57 -21.13
CA VAL A 10 21.17 4.43 -20.83
C VAL A 10 20.47 5.79 -20.84
N LEU A 11 21.15 6.85 -20.37
CA LEU A 11 20.62 8.20 -20.37
C LEU A 11 20.47 8.75 -21.81
N ILE A 12 21.45 8.47 -22.67
CA ILE A 12 21.42 8.81 -24.10
C ILE A 12 20.28 8.07 -24.80
N ASP A 13 20.11 6.77 -24.55
CA ASP A 13 19.01 5.97 -25.09
C ASP A 13 17.64 6.55 -24.72
N CYS A 14 17.44 6.88 -23.44
CA CYS A 14 16.23 7.52 -22.95
C CYS A 14 15.99 8.86 -23.66
N ALA A 15 17.03 9.68 -23.78
CA ALA A 15 16.94 10.99 -24.42
C ALA A 15 16.60 10.87 -25.92
N GLN A 16 17.21 9.94 -26.65
CA GLN A 16 16.88 9.67 -28.06
C GLN A 16 15.43 9.25 -28.23
N LEU A 17 14.93 8.36 -27.35
CA LEU A 17 13.53 7.92 -27.37
C LEU A 17 12.56 9.06 -27.08
N THR A 18 12.86 9.92 -26.10
CA THR A 18 12.04 11.09 -25.77
C THR A 18 12.02 12.10 -26.92
N LYS A 19 13.16 12.36 -27.57
CA LYS A 19 13.21 13.24 -28.76
C LYS A 19 12.34 12.68 -29.89
N ALA A 20 12.42 11.38 -30.17
CA ALA A 20 11.68 10.73 -31.24
C ALA A 20 10.15 10.77 -31.03
N ASN A 21 9.70 10.65 -29.78
CA ASN A 21 8.27 10.66 -29.42
C ASN A 21 7.71 12.05 -29.11
N SER A 22 8.53 13.11 -29.13
CA SER A 22 8.08 14.48 -28.92
C SER A 22 7.49 15.07 -30.20
N ILE A 23 6.29 15.63 -30.13
CA ILE A 23 5.60 16.26 -31.27
C ILE A 23 6.43 17.38 -31.90
N GLN A 24 7.02 18.25 -31.06
CA GLN A 24 7.88 19.34 -31.49
C GLN A 24 9.35 18.93 -31.52
N GLY A 25 9.83 18.19 -30.51
CA GLY A 25 11.24 17.84 -30.38
C GLY A 25 11.77 16.95 -31.50
N ASN A 26 10.94 16.09 -32.09
CA ASN A 26 11.32 15.26 -33.23
C ASN A 26 11.61 16.08 -34.50
N LYS A 27 11.00 17.26 -34.65
CA LYS A 27 11.19 18.15 -35.81
C LYS A 27 12.41 19.07 -35.66
N MET A 28 12.90 19.26 -34.43
CA MET A 28 14.04 20.12 -34.15
C MET A 28 15.36 19.39 -34.40
N LYS A 29 16.35 20.09 -34.98
CA LYS A 29 17.69 19.53 -35.24
C LYS A 29 18.33 19.03 -33.94
N ASN A 30 18.40 19.89 -32.95
CA ASN A 30 18.91 19.63 -31.61
C ASN A 30 17.86 19.95 -30.54
N VAL A 31 17.86 19.21 -29.42
CA VAL A 31 16.94 19.43 -28.29
C VAL A 31 17.68 19.19 -26.97
N VAL A 32 17.37 19.98 -25.94
CA VAL A 32 17.83 19.71 -24.57
C VAL A 32 16.72 18.98 -23.83
N ILE A 33 17.05 17.80 -23.32
CA ILE A 33 16.13 16.94 -22.56
C ILE A 33 16.46 17.08 -21.08
N ILE A 34 15.40 17.16 -20.29
CA ILE A 34 15.48 17.31 -18.85
C ILE A 34 15.41 15.93 -18.20
N TYR A 35 16.43 15.60 -17.41
CA TYR A 35 16.49 14.40 -16.59
C TYR A 35 16.41 14.78 -15.11
N THR A 36 15.38 14.31 -14.41
CA THR A 36 15.12 14.65 -13.01
C THR A 36 14.39 13.50 -12.31
N PRO A 37 14.61 13.27 -11.00
CA PRO A 37 13.91 12.23 -10.26
C PRO A 37 12.42 12.58 -10.09
N TRP A 38 11.55 11.57 -10.04
CA TRP A 38 10.10 11.73 -9.90
C TRP A 38 9.70 12.54 -8.64
N ALA A 39 10.47 12.40 -7.56
CA ALA A 39 10.23 13.12 -6.30
C ALA A 39 10.32 14.65 -6.46
N ASN A 40 11.06 15.14 -7.47
CA ASN A 40 11.22 16.55 -7.80
C ASN A 40 10.07 17.12 -8.64
N LEU A 41 9.16 16.30 -9.16
CA LEU A 41 8.01 16.78 -9.93
C LEU A 41 6.99 17.44 -9.00
N LYS A 42 6.47 18.58 -9.43
CA LYS A 42 5.41 19.35 -8.78
C LYS A 42 4.20 19.40 -9.70
N LYS A 43 3.07 18.92 -9.19
CA LYS A 43 1.75 19.03 -9.82
C LYS A 43 0.81 19.74 -8.86
N THR A 44 0.13 20.79 -9.33
CA THR A 44 -0.96 21.44 -8.60
C THR A 44 -2.29 21.12 -9.27
N GLY A 45 -3.40 21.24 -8.53
CA GLY A 45 -4.74 20.95 -9.04
C GLY A 45 -5.13 21.81 -10.24
N ASP A 46 -4.62 23.04 -10.30
CA ASP A 46 -4.91 24.00 -11.37
C ASP A 46 -4.12 23.75 -12.66
N MET A 47 -3.17 22.80 -12.67
CA MET A 47 -2.33 22.52 -13.85
C MET A 47 -3.04 21.59 -14.84
N ALA A 48 -3.04 21.98 -16.12
CA ALA A 48 -3.60 21.19 -17.21
C ALA A 48 -3.02 19.76 -17.27
N VAL A 49 -3.77 18.82 -17.82
CA VAL A 49 -3.33 17.42 -17.97
C VAL A 49 -2.00 17.37 -18.73
N GLY A 50 -1.01 16.64 -18.20
CA GLY A 50 0.34 16.57 -18.75
C GLY A 50 1.27 17.72 -18.36
N GLN A 51 0.77 18.83 -17.83
CA GLN A 51 1.61 19.91 -17.32
C GLN A 51 2.18 19.56 -15.93
N VAL A 52 3.48 19.73 -15.78
CA VAL A 52 4.23 19.54 -14.54
C VAL A 52 5.27 20.65 -14.39
N SER A 53 5.64 20.96 -13.15
CA SER A 53 6.74 21.87 -12.80
C SER A 53 7.76 21.14 -11.90
N PHE A 54 8.83 21.82 -11.50
CA PHE A 54 9.87 21.27 -10.62
C PHE A 54 9.80 21.89 -9.22
N LYS A 55 10.08 21.11 -8.17
CA LYS A 55 10.19 21.62 -6.80
C LYS A 55 11.52 22.36 -6.60
N ASN A 56 12.62 21.76 -7.06
CA ASN A 56 13.96 22.31 -7.00
C ASN A 56 14.62 22.28 -8.39
N PRO A 57 14.98 23.45 -8.97
CA PRO A 57 15.65 23.52 -10.27
C PRO A 57 17.08 22.97 -10.27
N GLN A 58 17.73 22.82 -9.11
CA GLN A 58 19.09 22.27 -9.02
C GLN A 58 19.13 20.74 -9.18
N LEU A 59 18.01 20.05 -8.93
CA LEU A 59 17.88 18.59 -9.11
C LEU A 59 17.50 18.22 -10.55
N VAL A 60 17.93 19.04 -11.51
CA VAL A 60 17.66 18.89 -12.93
C VAL A 60 18.99 18.75 -13.67
N LYS A 61 19.18 17.61 -14.33
CA LYS A 61 20.26 17.42 -15.30
C LYS A 61 19.74 17.73 -16.70
N ARG A 62 20.58 18.39 -17.50
CA ARG A 62 20.28 18.76 -18.89
C ARG A 62 21.12 17.91 -19.83
N VAL A 63 20.46 17.12 -20.66
CA VAL A 63 21.11 16.26 -21.66
C VAL A 63 20.91 16.88 -23.03
N HIS A 64 22.00 17.24 -23.70
CA HIS A 64 21.93 17.80 -25.03
C HIS A 64 21.94 16.70 -26.08
N VAL A 65 20.88 16.63 -26.89
CA VAL A 65 20.79 15.70 -28.02
C VAL A 65 20.97 16.48 -29.32
N ALA A 66 22.16 16.37 -29.91
CA ALA A 66 22.55 17.10 -31.11
C ALA A 66 21.77 16.66 -32.35
N ALA A 67 21.58 15.35 -32.53
CA ALA A 67 20.85 14.76 -33.65
C ALA A 67 20.13 13.49 -33.23
N ARG A 68 19.12 13.11 -34.01
CA ARG A 68 18.39 11.86 -33.81
C ARG A 68 19.21 10.69 -34.37
N GLU A 69 19.41 9.67 -33.55
CA GLU A 69 20.09 8.43 -33.97
C GLU A 69 19.09 7.30 -34.21
N ASN A 70 18.86 6.99 -35.49
CA ASN A 70 17.89 5.96 -35.88
C ASN A 70 18.29 4.54 -35.46
N ALA A 71 19.59 4.24 -35.36
CA ALA A 71 20.07 2.92 -34.94
C ALA A 71 19.64 2.59 -33.51
N ILE A 72 19.77 3.55 -32.59
CA ILE A 72 19.36 3.43 -31.19
C ILE A 72 17.84 3.22 -31.09
N ILE A 73 17.07 4.06 -31.78
CA ILE A 73 15.61 3.98 -31.76
C ILE A 73 15.12 2.64 -32.32
N ASN A 74 15.67 2.19 -33.44
CA ASN A 74 15.28 0.93 -34.06
C ASN A 74 15.64 -0.27 -33.17
N ARG A 75 16.77 -0.23 -32.46
CA ARG A 75 17.12 -1.25 -31.44
C ARG A 75 16.08 -1.29 -30.32
N LEU A 76 15.73 -0.13 -29.76
CA LEU A 76 14.75 -0.02 -28.66
C LEU A 76 13.34 -0.45 -29.09
N MET A 77 12.92 -0.06 -30.29
CA MET A 77 11.61 -0.45 -30.83
C MET A 77 11.46 -1.96 -31.02
N LYS A 78 12.53 -2.68 -31.38
CA LYS A 78 12.51 -4.15 -31.47
C LYS A 78 12.26 -4.83 -30.13
N THR A 79 12.67 -4.21 -29.03
CA THR A 79 12.46 -4.73 -27.66
C THR A 79 11.11 -4.31 -27.05
N ARG A 80 10.34 -3.47 -27.74
CA ARG A 80 9.05 -2.97 -27.23
C ARG A 80 8.03 -4.10 -27.20
N VAL A 81 7.64 -4.52 -26.00
CA VAL A 81 6.51 -5.41 -25.78
C VAL A 81 5.36 -4.57 -25.28
N GLU A 82 4.35 -4.34 -26.13
CA GLU A 82 3.12 -3.70 -25.69
C GLU A 82 2.23 -4.74 -25.01
N LYS A 83 1.98 -4.53 -23.72
CA LYS A 83 0.92 -5.23 -23.01
C LYS A 83 -0.23 -4.24 -22.91
N PHE A 84 -1.44 -4.72 -23.15
CA PHE A 84 -2.67 -3.98 -22.87
C PHE A 84 -3.40 -4.68 -21.74
N PRO A 85 -2.97 -4.52 -20.48
CA PRO A 85 -3.74 -5.04 -19.35
C PRO A 85 -5.08 -4.30 -19.30
N ASP A 86 -6.15 -5.04 -19.07
CA ASP A 86 -7.43 -4.44 -18.73
C ASP A 86 -7.36 -3.91 -17.29
N LEU A 87 -7.07 -2.60 -17.18
CA LEU A 87 -6.93 -1.91 -15.90
C LEU A 87 -8.21 -2.00 -15.05
N MET A 88 -9.38 -2.11 -15.68
CA MET A 88 -10.65 -2.23 -14.97
C MET A 88 -10.75 -3.61 -14.32
N ALA A 89 -10.38 -4.67 -15.04
CA ALA A 89 -10.36 -6.03 -14.49
C ALA A 89 -9.35 -6.17 -13.34
N GLU A 90 -8.15 -5.59 -13.46
CA GLU A 90 -7.15 -5.59 -12.39
C GLU A 90 -7.63 -4.83 -11.15
N GLN A 91 -8.25 -3.66 -11.33
CA GLN A 91 -8.81 -2.90 -10.22
C GLN A 91 -9.93 -3.66 -9.50
N ILE A 92 -10.85 -4.30 -10.24
CA ILE A 92 -11.91 -5.12 -9.67
C ILE A 92 -11.32 -6.31 -8.89
N ALA A 93 -10.30 -6.97 -9.44
CA ALA A 93 -9.64 -8.08 -8.78
C ALA A 93 -9.00 -7.62 -7.46
N TYR A 94 -8.25 -6.51 -7.48
CA TYR A 94 -7.63 -5.92 -6.29
C TYR A 94 -8.65 -5.56 -5.21
N ASP A 95 -9.74 -4.87 -5.59
CA ASP A 95 -10.78 -4.46 -4.65
C ASP A 95 -11.55 -5.66 -4.08
N SER A 96 -11.78 -6.69 -4.89
CA SER A 96 -12.41 -7.93 -4.44
C SER A 96 -11.53 -8.67 -3.42
N GLU A 97 -10.22 -8.72 -3.65
CA GLU A 97 -9.28 -9.36 -2.74
C GLU A 97 -9.18 -8.59 -1.41
N LYS A 98 -9.14 -7.26 -1.48
CA LYS A 98 -9.17 -6.40 -0.29
C LYS A 98 -10.44 -6.62 0.53
N LYS A 99 -11.61 -6.68 -0.12
CA LYS A 99 -12.88 -7.01 0.54
C LYS A 99 -12.86 -8.42 1.16
N ARG A 100 -12.27 -9.39 0.47
CA ARG A 100 -12.15 -10.77 0.98
C ARG A 100 -11.29 -10.83 2.24
N LYS A 101 -10.14 -10.14 2.24
CA LYS A 101 -9.25 -10.04 3.41
C LYS A 101 -9.95 -9.36 4.60
N ALA A 102 -10.59 -8.22 4.36
CA ALA A 102 -11.34 -7.51 5.40
C ALA A 102 -12.48 -8.36 6.00
N LYS A 103 -13.23 -9.10 5.16
CA LYS A 103 -14.26 -10.04 5.64
C LYS A 103 -13.67 -11.19 6.46
N ALA A 104 -12.56 -11.77 6.02
CA ALA A 104 -11.90 -12.85 6.74
C ALA A 104 -11.39 -12.39 8.11
N GLU A 105 -10.83 -11.18 8.21
CA GLU A 105 -10.41 -10.57 9.46
C GLU A 105 -11.59 -10.28 10.39
N ALA A 106 -12.71 -9.75 9.87
CA ALA A 106 -13.91 -9.52 10.66
C ALA A 106 -14.51 -10.82 11.22
N ILE A 107 -14.55 -11.89 10.43
CA ILE A 107 -15.03 -13.21 10.87
C ILE A 107 -14.10 -13.79 11.96
N LYS A 108 -12.77 -13.65 11.80
CA LYS A 108 -11.82 -14.10 12.83
C LYS A 108 -12.03 -13.36 14.15
N LYS A 109 -12.13 -12.04 14.12
CA LYS A 109 -12.40 -11.22 15.31
C LYS A 109 -13.72 -11.60 15.97
N ALA A 110 -14.79 -11.78 15.19
CA ALA A 110 -16.09 -12.18 15.72
C ALA A 110 -16.03 -13.57 16.40
N LYS A 111 -15.30 -14.53 15.83
CA LYS A 111 -15.11 -15.86 16.44
C LYS A 111 -14.27 -15.80 17.72
N GLU A 112 -13.23 -14.98 17.75
CA GLU A 112 -12.41 -14.75 18.95
C GLU A 112 -13.24 -14.11 20.07
N GLU A 113 -14.03 -13.08 19.75
CA GLU A 113 -14.94 -12.43 20.71
C GLU A 113 -16.01 -13.38 21.22
N GLU A 114 -16.59 -14.23 20.35
CA GLU A 114 -17.58 -15.23 20.76
C GLU A 114 -16.98 -16.30 21.68
N ALA A 115 -15.75 -16.75 21.40
CA ALA A 115 -15.03 -17.69 22.27
C ALA A 115 -14.77 -17.10 23.66
N ILE A 116 -14.29 -15.85 23.71
CA ILE A 116 -14.05 -15.13 24.98
C ILE A 116 -15.37 -14.93 25.73
N ALA A 117 -16.47 -14.59 25.04
CA ALA A 117 -17.77 -14.42 25.67
C ALA A 117 -18.33 -15.73 26.24
N LYS A 118 -18.12 -16.87 25.54
CA LYS A 118 -18.50 -18.20 26.05
C LYS A 118 -17.69 -18.58 27.29
N GLU A 119 -16.38 -18.33 27.27
CA GLU A 119 -15.51 -18.59 28.42
C GLU A 119 -15.92 -17.76 29.65
N ARG A 120 -16.19 -16.46 29.46
CA ARG A 120 -16.68 -15.58 30.53
C ARG A 120 -18.04 -16.03 31.09
N LYS A 121 -18.97 -16.45 30.22
CA LYS A 121 -20.26 -16.98 30.65
C LYS A 121 -20.10 -18.28 31.45
N ALA A 122 -19.32 -19.23 30.94
CA ALA A 122 -19.04 -20.49 31.64
C ALA A 122 -18.37 -20.25 33.01
N ALA A 123 -17.44 -19.30 33.11
CA ALA A 123 -16.82 -18.92 34.39
C ALA A 123 -17.82 -18.28 35.36
N SER A 124 -18.69 -17.39 34.86
CA SER A 124 -19.82 -16.82 35.62
C SER A 124 -20.75 -17.90 36.15
N ASP A 125 -21.14 -18.83 35.28
CA ASP A 125 -22.12 -19.86 35.60
C ASP A 125 -21.51 -20.88 36.58
N ALA A 126 -20.24 -21.27 36.40
CA ALA A 126 -19.50 -22.08 37.37
C ALA A 126 -19.37 -21.38 38.74
N TYR A 127 -19.09 -20.07 38.77
CA TYR A 127 -19.05 -19.29 40.01
C TYR A 127 -20.43 -19.23 40.69
N LYS A 128 -21.51 -19.02 39.93
CA LYS A 128 -22.87 -19.03 40.46
C LYS A 128 -23.26 -20.39 41.01
N HIS A 129 -22.96 -21.48 40.31
CA HIS A 129 -23.21 -22.84 40.79
C HIS A 129 -22.41 -23.15 42.06
N ALA A 130 -21.15 -22.72 42.14
CA ALA A 130 -20.35 -22.87 43.36
C ALA A 130 -20.88 -22.04 44.54
N TYR A 131 -21.44 -20.85 44.28
CA TYR A 131 -22.07 -20.01 45.30
C TYR A 131 -23.42 -20.61 45.76
N ASP A 132 -24.23 -21.12 44.83
CA ASP A 132 -25.51 -21.77 45.11
C ASP A 132 -25.32 -23.05 45.97
N ASP A 133 -24.30 -23.86 45.68
CA ASP A 133 -23.90 -25.02 46.51
C ASP A 133 -23.37 -24.62 47.90
N LEU A 134 -22.77 -23.43 48.04
CA LEU A 134 -22.28 -22.91 49.32
C LEU A 134 -23.41 -22.41 50.23
N PHE A 135 -24.47 -21.86 49.63
CA PHE A 135 -25.64 -21.30 50.33
C PHE A 135 -26.83 -22.28 50.43
N ASN A 136 -26.62 -23.54 50.08
CA ASN A 136 -27.60 -24.58 50.28
C ASN A 136 -27.80 -24.83 51.79
N GLU A 137 -29.05 -25.02 52.20
CA GLU A 137 -29.50 -25.03 53.62
C GLU A 137 -28.81 -26.12 54.45
N GLU A 138 -28.33 -27.18 53.80
CA GLU A 138 -27.59 -28.29 54.38
C GLU A 138 -26.10 -27.95 54.65
N ASN A 139 -25.46 -27.16 53.78
CA ASN A 139 -24.07 -26.71 53.95
C ASN A 139 -23.93 -25.47 54.86
N MET A 140 -24.94 -24.58 54.86
CA MET A 140 -24.99 -23.48 55.83
C MET A 140 -25.20 -23.98 57.28
N ARG A 141 -25.89 -25.11 57.46
CA ARG A 141 -26.04 -25.77 58.77
C ARG A 141 -24.77 -26.48 59.24
N SER A 142 -23.89 -26.88 58.33
CA SER A 142 -22.63 -27.58 58.67
C SER A 142 -21.44 -26.64 58.89
N THR A 143 -21.52 -25.39 58.43
CA THR A 143 -20.48 -24.34 58.60
C THR A 143 -20.75 -23.41 59.78
N GLY A 144 -21.58 -23.83 60.75
CA GLY A 144 -21.88 -23.08 61.97
C GLY A 144 -20.61 -22.65 62.70
N TRP A 145 -20.29 -21.36 62.60
CA TRP A 145 -19.37 -20.68 63.48
C TRP A 145 -20.10 -20.47 64.81
N ASP A 146 -19.57 -21.09 65.87
CA ASP A 146 -19.95 -20.88 67.27
C ASP A 146 -19.93 -19.37 67.59
N GLU A 147 -21.11 -18.77 67.75
CA GLU A 147 -21.31 -17.43 68.33
C GLU A 147 -21.28 -17.49 69.87
N ASP A 148 -20.31 -18.18 70.46
CA ASP A 148 -20.20 -18.40 71.92
C ASP A 148 -18.89 -17.86 72.54
N ASP A 149 -18.29 -16.76 72.02
CA ASP A 149 -17.07 -16.17 72.62
C ASP A 149 -16.89 -14.62 72.55
N PHE A 150 -17.96 -13.82 72.66
CA PHE A 150 -17.80 -12.39 72.98
C PHE A 150 -18.87 -11.91 73.97
N MET A 151 -18.43 -11.67 75.21
CA MET A 151 -19.16 -11.04 76.31
C MET A 151 -19.74 -9.66 75.96
#